data_AF-A0A6I4TEM2-F1
#
_entry.id   AF-A0A6I4TEM2-F1
#
_cell.length_a   1.000
_cell.length_b   1.000
_cell.length_c   1.000
_cell.angle_alpha   90.00
_cell.angle_beta   90.00
_cell.angle_gamma   90.00
#
_symmetry.space_group_name_H-M   'P 1'
#
loop_
_entity.id
_entity.type
_entity.pdbx_description
1 polymer ?
#
loop_
_entity_poly.entity_id
_entity_poly.type
_entity_poly.pdbx_seq_one_letter_code
_entity_poly.pdbx_strand_id
1 'polypeptide(L)'
;MVAAGSRLRQLGWFVTLALCITLFAALTFKVNSVRSEVRLAERQIVALQREKVLLETEFETRASQQQLAQWNAVDFGYQAPTADQYLEGERQLAALGEPRAVGAPSPIRVARAKDDTSAMKLPAMVSPLTGKPVKNIADEANLAEALASGGEFLAEAAQ
;
A
#
# COMPACT_ATOMS: atom_id res chain seq x y z
N MET A 1 -76.30 -9.90 -42.62
CA MET A 1 -75.88 -8.71 -41.84
C MET A 1 -74.94 -9.20 -40.74
N VAL A 2 -73.63 -9.21 -40.98
CA VAL A 2 -72.66 -9.92 -40.11
C VAL A 2 -71.86 -8.92 -39.27
N ALA A 3 -72.08 -9.02 -37.95
CA ALA A 3 -71.13 -8.79 -36.87
C ALA A 3 -70.42 -7.41 -36.78
N ALA A 4 -71.15 -6.37 -36.39
CA ALA A 4 -70.53 -5.17 -35.83
C ALA A 4 -69.96 -5.43 -34.41
N GLY A 5 -70.59 -6.32 -33.62
CA GLY A 5 -70.18 -6.60 -32.24
C GLY A 5 -68.87 -7.39 -32.08
N SER A 6 -68.47 -8.20 -33.06
CA SER A 6 -67.21 -8.97 -32.98
C SER A 6 -65.97 -8.11 -33.18
N ARG A 7 -66.06 -7.07 -34.02
CA ARG A 7 -64.96 -6.14 -34.32
C ARG A 7 -64.60 -5.29 -33.11
N LEU A 8 -65.60 -4.80 -32.37
CA LEU A 8 -65.35 -4.07 -31.11
C LEU A 8 -64.65 -4.96 -30.07
N ARG A 9 -65.07 -6.23 -29.95
CA ARG A 9 -64.43 -7.18 -29.03
C ARG A 9 -62.99 -7.52 -29.45
N GLN A 10 -62.74 -7.66 -30.75
CA GLN A 10 -61.39 -7.86 -31.30
C GLN A 10 -60.49 -6.65 -31.04
N LEU A 11 -60.99 -5.42 -31.27
CA LEU A 11 -60.24 -4.19 -30.94
C LEU A 11 -59.87 -4.13 -29.46
N GLY A 12 -60.80 -4.48 -28.56
CA GLY A 12 -60.52 -4.54 -27.12
C GLY A 12 -59.37 -5.49 -26.79
N TRP A 13 -59.37 -6.68 -27.39
CA TRP A 13 -58.27 -7.64 -27.24
C TRP A 13 -56.93 -7.12 -27.78
N PHE A 14 -56.94 -6.42 -28.91
CA PHE A 14 -55.73 -5.80 -29.44
C PHE A 14 -55.17 -4.73 -28.51
N VAL A 15 -56.03 -3.88 -27.94
CA VAL A 15 -55.61 -2.84 -26.99
C VAL A 15 -55.01 -3.47 -25.73
N THR A 16 -55.62 -4.52 -25.19
CA THR A 16 -55.09 -5.24 -24.02
C THR A 16 -53.74 -5.88 -24.32
N LEU A 17 -53.58 -6.54 -25.47
CA LEU A 17 -52.30 -7.12 -25.88
C LEU A 17 -51.23 -6.05 -26.09
N ALA A 18 -51.57 -4.95 -26.75
CA ALA A 18 -50.67 -3.83 -26.94
C ALA A 18 -50.20 -3.27 -25.59
N LEU A 19 -51.12 -3.06 -24.64
CA LEU A 19 -50.79 -2.59 -23.30
C LEU A 19 -49.82 -3.55 -22.57
N CYS A 20 -50.10 -4.86 -22.62
CA CYS A 20 -49.22 -5.87 -22.04
C CYS A 20 -47.82 -5.83 -22.67
N ILE A 21 -47.73 -5.73 -23.99
CA ILE A 21 -46.45 -5.63 -24.71
C ILE A 21 -45.71 -4.34 -24.31
N THR A 22 -46.40 -3.21 -24.21
CA THR A 22 -45.79 -1.94 -23.80
C THR A 22 -45.23 -2.03 -22.39
N LEU A 23 -45.98 -2.58 -21.43
CA LEU A 23 -45.51 -2.78 -20.06
C LEU A 23 -44.31 -3.73 -19.99
N PHE A 24 -44.35 -4.84 -20.74
CA PHE A 24 -43.25 -5.79 -20.81
C PHE A 24 -41.98 -5.15 -21.41
N ALA A 25 -42.13 -4.36 -22.47
CA ALA A 25 -41.02 -3.63 -23.07
C ALA A 25 -40.43 -2.62 -22.09
N ALA A 26 -41.26 -1.82 -21.41
CA ALA A 26 -40.81 -0.85 -20.41
C ALA A 26 -40.01 -1.51 -19.28
N LEU A 27 -40.47 -2.67 -18.79
CA LEU A 27 -39.74 -3.44 -17.78
C LEU A 27 -38.40 -3.96 -18.32
N THR A 28 -38.37 -4.45 -19.55
CA THR A 28 -37.15 -4.94 -20.21
C THR A 28 -36.11 -3.83 -20.37
N PHE A 29 -36.54 -2.63 -20.78
CA PHE A 29 -35.66 -1.46 -20.85
C PHE A 29 -35.10 -1.09 -19.47
N LYS A 30 -35.95 -1.08 -18.43
CA LYS A 30 -35.50 -0.81 -17.06
C LYS A 30 -34.46 -1.83 -16.59
N VAL A 31 -34.70 -3.12 -16.81
CA VAL A 31 -33.75 -4.19 -16.46
C VAL A 31 -32.42 -4.01 -17.21
N ASN A 32 -32.45 -3.65 -18.49
CA ASN A 32 -31.24 -3.40 -19.26
C ASN A 32 -30.45 -2.18 -18.74
N SER A 33 -31.14 -1.12 -18.31
CA SER A 33 -30.49 0.04 -17.66
C SER A 33 -29.79 -0.39 -16.37
N VAL A 34 -30.51 -1.06 -15.48
CA VAL A 34 -29.96 -1.52 -14.19
C VAL A 34 -28.80 -2.48 -14.41
N ARG A 35 -28.91 -3.42 -15.35
CA ARG A 35 -27.83 -4.36 -15.69
C ARG A 35 -26.59 -3.62 -16.18
N SER A 36 -26.76 -2.54 -16.95
CA SER A 36 -25.65 -1.70 -17.41
C SER A 36 -24.97 -0.97 -16.24
N GLU A 37 -25.75 -0.39 -15.33
CA GLU A 37 -25.27 0.28 -14.12
C GLU A 37 -24.49 -0.68 -13.21
N VAL A 38 -25.02 -1.88 -12.96
CA VAL A 38 -24.34 -2.94 -12.19
C VAL A 38 -23.00 -3.29 -12.83
N ARG A 39 -22.97 -3.48 -14.15
CA ARG A 39 -21.73 -3.80 -14.89
C ARG A 39 -20.68 -2.69 -14.78
N LEU A 40 -21.10 -1.43 -14.73
CA LEU A 40 -20.18 -0.30 -14.53
C LEU A 40 -19.61 -0.30 -13.11
N ALA A 41 -20.46 -0.51 -12.10
CA ALA A 41 -20.03 -0.61 -10.70
C ALA A 41 -19.06 -1.78 -10.48
N GLU A 42 -19.34 -2.96 -11.05
CA GLU A 42 -18.44 -4.12 -11.01
C GLU A 42 -17.06 -3.80 -11.61
N ARG A 43 -17.02 -3.07 -12.74
CA ARG A 43 -15.75 -2.63 -13.34
C ARG A 43 -14.97 -1.69 -12.43
N GLN A 44 -15.66 -0.78 -11.75
CA GLN A 44 -15.03 0.13 -10.79
C GLN A 44 -14.47 -0.64 -9.58
N ILE A 45 -15.22 -1.61 -9.05
CA ILE A 45 -14.76 -2.47 -7.95
C ILE A 45 -13.47 -3.20 -8.35
N VAL A 46 -13.44 -3.81 -9.53
CA VAL A 46 -12.24 -4.52 -10.02
C VAL A 46 -11.06 -3.57 -10.21
N ALA A 47 -11.30 -2.34 -10.71
CA ALA A 47 -10.25 -1.34 -10.86
C ALA A 47 -9.66 -0.93 -9.49
N LEU A 48 -10.52 -0.63 -8.52
CA LEU A 48 -10.09 -0.28 -7.16
C LEU A 48 -9.37 -1.43 -6.44
N GLN A 49 -9.80 -2.68 -6.65
CA GLN A 49 -9.11 -3.84 -6.10
C GLN A 49 -7.68 -3.98 -6.65
N ARG A 50 -7.48 -3.72 -7.94
CA ARG A 50 -6.13 -3.75 -8.55
C ARG A 50 -5.24 -2.64 -7.99
N GLU A 51 -5.78 -1.44 -7.84
CA GLU A 51 -5.08 -0.32 -7.23
C GLU A 51 -4.69 -0.62 -5.77
N LYS A 52 -5.61 -1.22 -4.99
CA LYS A 52 -5.34 -1.65 -3.62
C LYS A 52 -4.18 -2.63 -3.53
N VAL A 53 -4.15 -3.67 -4.39
CA VAL A 53 -3.07 -4.66 -4.40
C VAL A 53 -1.73 -4.04 -4.78
N LEU A 54 -1.72 -3.12 -5.74
CA LEU A 54 -0.52 -2.37 -6.11
C LEU A 54 -0.01 -1.55 -4.92
N LEU A 55 -0.89 -0.78 -4.27
CA LEU A 55 -0.54 0.03 -3.11
C LEU A 55 -0.02 -0.83 -1.95
N GLU A 56 -0.68 -1.94 -1.65
CA GLU A 56 -0.25 -2.88 -0.61
C GLU A 56 1.16 -3.42 -0.87
N THR A 57 1.45 -3.80 -2.12
CA THR A 57 2.79 -4.28 -2.51
C THR A 57 3.84 -3.18 -2.36
N GLU A 58 3.55 -1.94 -2.78
CA GLU A 58 4.46 -0.81 -2.58
C GLU A 58 4.69 -0.50 -1.09
N PHE A 59 3.66 -0.62 -0.26
CA PHE A 59 3.78 -0.40 1.18
C PHE A 59 4.60 -1.51 1.85
N GLU A 60 4.32 -2.77 1.57
CA GLU A 60 5.05 -3.91 2.13
C GLU A 60 6.54 -3.85 1.77
N THR A 61 6.86 -3.54 0.52
CA THR A 61 8.25 -3.41 0.07
C THR A 61 8.98 -2.26 0.78
N ARG A 62 8.35 -1.09 0.97
CA ARG A 62 8.94 0.03 1.72
C ARG A 62 9.05 -0.23 3.22
N ALA A 63 8.06 -0.89 3.82
CA ALA A 63 8.06 -1.25 5.23
C ALA A 63 9.19 -2.25 5.55
N SER A 64 9.37 -3.25 4.69
CA SER A 64 10.46 -4.24 4.81
C SER A 64 11.84 -3.57 4.80
N GLN A 65 12.06 -2.62 3.88
CA GLN A 65 13.31 -1.85 3.83
C GLN A 65 13.55 -1.04 5.12
N GLN A 66 12.52 -0.42 5.68
CA GLN A 66 12.65 0.30 6.95
C GLN A 66 12.95 -0.62 8.13
N GLN A 67 12.29 -1.78 8.20
CA GLN A 67 12.54 -2.78 9.26
C GLN A 67 13.98 -3.30 9.18
N LEU A 68 14.46 -3.63 7.99
CA LEU A 68 15.84 -4.06 7.78
C LEU A 68 16.84 -2.96 8.15
N ALA A 69 16.57 -1.71 7.80
CA ALA A 69 17.42 -0.58 8.17
C ALA A 69 17.45 -0.38 9.70
N GLN A 70 16.31 -0.51 10.37
CA GLN A 70 16.21 -0.43 11.83
C GLN A 70 16.96 -1.58 12.51
N TRP A 71 16.78 -2.82 12.04
CA TRP A 71 17.51 -3.98 12.58
C TRP A 71 19.01 -3.88 12.35
N ASN A 72 19.43 -3.42 11.17
CA ASN A 72 20.83 -3.13 10.88
C ASN A 72 21.38 -2.09 11.86
N ALA A 73 20.65 -0.99 12.11
CA ALA A 73 21.09 0.06 13.02
C ALA A 73 21.19 -0.39 14.49
N VAL A 74 20.33 -1.30 14.95
CA VAL A 74 20.29 -1.75 16.36
C VAL A 74 21.26 -2.90 16.61
N ASP A 75 21.24 -3.95 15.78
CA ASP A 75 21.93 -5.21 16.09
C ASP A 75 23.25 -5.39 15.33
N PHE A 76 23.35 -4.89 14.10
CA PHE A 76 24.43 -5.31 13.19
C PHE A 76 25.46 -4.23 12.85
N GLY A 77 25.05 -2.95 12.80
CA GLY A 77 25.90 -1.83 12.41
C GLY A 77 26.54 -1.97 11.03
N TYR A 78 25.92 -2.72 10.10
CA TYR A 78 26.48 -2.89 8.77
C TYR A 78 26.36 -1.60 7.95
N GLN A 79 27.49 -1.04 7.59
CA GLN A 79 27.60 0.11 6.69
C GLN A 79 28.22 -0.32 5.35
N ALA A 80 27.75 0.27 4.25
CA ALA A 80 28.39 0.06 2.96
C ALA A 80 29.86 0.52 3.01
N PRO A 81 30.82 -0.24 2.44
CA PRO A 81 32.22 0.16 2.45
C PRO A 81 32.42 1.48 1.70
N THR A 82 33.28 2.35 2.24
CA THR A 82 33.65 3.60 1.57
C THR A 82 34.62 3.34 0.41
N ALA A 83 34.71 4.25 -0.55
CA ALA A 83 35.64 4.14 -1.68
C ALA A 83 37.09 3.85 -1.23
N ASP A 84 37.54 4.49 -0.15
CA ASP A 84 38.87 4.32 0.44
C ASP A 84 39.13 2.91 1.02
N GLN A 85 38.09 2.09 1.20
CA GLN A 85 38.20 0.70 1.66
C GLN A 85 38.39 -0.29 0.50
N TYR A 86 38.24 0.17 -0.74
CA TYR A 86 38.47 -0.65 -1.92
C TYR A 86 39.91 -0.49 -2.42
N LEU A 87 40.46 -1.57 -2.98
CA LEU A 87 41.77 -1.55 -3.62
C LEU A 87 41.59 -1.03 -5.05
N GLU A 88 42.36 -0.01 -5.41
CA GLU A 88 42.18 0.73 -6.67
C GLU A 88 42.83 0.05 -7.87
N GLY A 89 43.68 -0.96 -7.67
CA GLY A 89 44.36 -1.62 -8.78
C GLY A 89 45.14 -2.89 -8.46
N GLU A 90 45.57 -3.57 -9.52
CA GLU A 90 46.23 -4.88 -9.51
C GLU A 90 47.52 -4.90 -8.68
N ARG A 91 48.27 -3.79 -8.66
CA ARG A 91 49.49 -3.67 -7.83
C ARG A 91 49.16 -3.67 -6.33
N GLN A 92 48.08 -3.00 -5.92
CA GLN A 92 47.63 -3.00 -4.53
C GLN A 92 47.06 -4.37 -4.13
N LEU A 93 46.38 -5.05 -5.07
CA LEU A 93 45.90 -6.42 -4.90
C LEU A 93 47.06 -7.42 -4.73
N ALA A 94 48.10 -7.31 -5.54
CA ALA A 94 49.28 -8.19 -5.45
C ALA A 94 50.01 -8.05 -4.10
N ALA A 95 50.06 -6.84 -3.56
CA ALA A 95 50.68 -6.56 -2.26
C ALA A 95 49.83 -7.00 -1.05
N LEU A 96 48.53 -7.26 -1.21
CA LEU A 96 47.62 -7.59 -0.10
C LEU A 96 47.98 -8.91 0.61
N GLY A 97 48.64 -9.83 -0.09
CA GLY A 97 49.05 -11.14 0.42
C GLY A 97 50.53 -11.26 0.79
N GLU A 98 51.34 -10.21 0.58
CA GLU A 98 52.77 -10.28 0.87
C GLU A 98 53.05 -10.17 2.39
N PRO A 99 54.04 -10.94 2.90
CA PRO A 99 54.46 -10.81 4.28
C PRO A 99 54.93 -9.38 4.57
N ARG A 100 54.55 -8.88 5.73
CA ARG A 100 54.79 -7.50 6.14
C ARG A 100 56.28 -7.14 6.07
N ALA A 101 56.59 -6.03 5.39
CA ALA A 101 57.93 -5.47 5.35
C ALA A 101 58.43 -5.07 6.75
N VAL A 102 59.74 -5.22 6.98
CA VAL A 102 60.40 -4.83 8.22
C VAL A 102 60.20 -3.33 8.45
N GLY A 103 59.50 -2.96 9.54
CA GLY A 103 59.21 -1.57 9.91
C GLY A 103 57.82 -1.04 9.53
N ALA A 104 56.92 -1.88 9.01
CA ALA A 104 55.57 -1.43 8.65
C ALA A 104 54.72 -1.02 9.88
N PRO A 105 53.85 0.00 9.76
CA PRO A 105 53.03 0.53 10.85
C PRO A 105 52.10 -0.52 11.47
N SER A 106 51.73 -0.34 12.75
CA SER A 106 50.83 -1.26 13.47
C SER A 106 49.52 -1.49 12.69
N PRO A 107 49.00 -2.73 12.62
CA PRO A 107 47.81 -3.01 11.83
C PRO A 107 46.63 -2.19 12.34
N ILE A 108 46.01 -1.40 11.46
CA ILE A 108 44.76 -0.74 11.79
C ILE A 108 43.70 -1.85 11.84
N ARG A 109 43.20 -2.19 13.03
CA ARG A 109 42.09 -3.13 13.20
C ARG A 109 40.82 -2.40 12.75
N VAL A 110 40.52 -2.44 11.47
CA VAL A 110 39.33 -1.83 10.88
C VAL A 110 38.12 -2.75 11.03
N ALA A 111 37.47 -2.64 12.19
CA ALA A 111 36.04 -2.92 12.30
C ALA A 111 35.47 -2.03 13.41
N ARG A 112 35.74 -0.73 13.33
CA ARG A 112 34.98 0.27 14.08
C ARG A 112 34.30 1.13 13.04
N ALA A 113 33.00 0.91 12.83
CA ALA A 113 32.17 1.93 12.23
C ALA A 113 32.38 3.20 13.06
N LYS A 114 32.80 4.29 12.42
CA LYS A 114 32.82 5.59 13.08
C LYS A 114 31.37 5.86 13.48
N ASP A 115 31.10 6.33 14.71
CA ASP A 115 29.75 6.65 15.21
C ASP A 115 29.07 7.81 14.43
N ASP A 116 29.50 8.10 13.20
CA ASP A 116 28.64 8.73 12.20
C ASP A 116 27.62 7.68 11.74
N THR A 117 26.68 7.39 12.64
CA THR A 117 25.39 6.80 12.33
C THR A 117 24.63 7.81 11.46
N SER A 118 25.10 8.00 10.22
CA SER A 118 24.25 8.51 9.16
C SER A 118 23.26 7.39 8.87
N ALA A 119 22.29 7.25 9.77
CA ALA A 119 21.17 6.35 9.65
C ALA A 119 20.63 6.54 8.24
N MET A 120 20.50 5.45 7.49
CA MET A 120 20.00 5.53 6.13
C MET A 120 18.68 6.32 6.17
N LYS A 121 18.67 7.52 5.58
CA LYS A 121 17.53 8.43 5.65
C LYS A 121 16.46 7.93 4.68
N LEU A 122 15.72 6.91 5.10
CA LEU A 122 14.54 6.47 4.39
C LEU A 122 13.42 7.51 4.56
N PRO A 123 12.66 7.81 3.50
CA PRO A 123 11.49 8.68 3.62
C PRO A 123 10.48 8.08 4.61
N ALA A 124 9.80 8.94 5.36
CA ALA A 124 8.77 8.51 6.32
C ALA A 124 7.59 7.84 5.59
N MET A 125 7.10 6.70 6.10
CA MET A 125 5.89 6.09 5.56
C MET A 125 4.69 6.95 5.93
N VAL A 126 3.82 7.25 4.97
CA VAL A 126 2.59 8.03 5.16
C VAL A 126 1.38 7.17 4.84
N SER A 127 0.29 7.34 5.57
CA SER A 127 -0.97 6.65 5.29
C SER A 127 -1.64 7.25 4.05
N PRO A 128 -2.12 6.44 3.09
CA PRO A 128 -2.76 6.95 1.87
C PRO A 128 -4.15 7.57 2.14
N LEU A 129 -4.82 7.20 3.25
CA LEU A 129 -6.14 7.72 3.61
C LEU A 129 -6.08 9.04 4.39
N THR A 130 -5.04 9.22 5.20
CA THR A 130 -4.95 10.37 6.13
C THR A 130 -3.79 11.31 5.83
N GLY A 131 -2.84 10.90 4.98
CA GLY A 131 -1.60 11.64 4.72
C GLY A 131 -0.66 11.75 5.91
N LYS A 132 -1.02 11.17 7.06
CA LYS A 132 -0.24 11.24 8.30
C LYS A 132 0.86 10.18 8.28
N PRO A 133 2.04 10.46 8.87
CA PRO A 133 3.10 9.47 8.99
C PRO A 133 2.61 8.28 9.83
N VAL A 134 2.88 7.07 9.34
CA VAL A 134 2.62 5.83 10.07
C VAL A 134 3.74 5.68 11.10
N LYS A 135 3.38 5.77 12.39
CA LYS A 135 4.31 5.45 13.48
C LYS A 135 4.48 3.93 13.52
N ASN A 136 5.68 3.45 13.25
CA ASN A 136 5.99 2.03 13.43
C ASN A 136 5.95 1.69 14.93
N ILE A 137 5.50 0.47 15.26
CA ILE A 137 5.27 -0.07 16.61
C ILE A 137 6.54 -0.06 17.50
N ALA A 138 7.71 0.27 16.95
CA ALA A 138 8.97 0.43 17.69
C ALA A 138 8.99 1.60 18.69
N ASP A 139 7.97 2.45 18.68
CA ASP A 139 7.73 3.50 19.68
C ASP A 139 6.99 2.96 20.93
N GLU A 140 7.39 1.80 21.48
CA GLU A 140 6.78 1.25 22.71
C GLU A 140 6.88 2.24 23.90
N ALA A 141 7.95 3.03 23.95
CA ALA A 141 8.12 4.08 24.97
C ALA A 141 7.03 5.17 24.88
N ASN A 142 6.61 5.54 23.67
CA ASN A 142 5.58 6.56 23.46
C ASN A 142 4.16 6.00 23.61
N LEU A 143 3.96 4.68 23.46
CA LEU A 143 2.65 4.05 23.60
C LEU A 143 2.18 4.04 25.07
N ALA A 144 3.11 3.76 26.00
CA ALA A 144 2.85 3.82 27.43
C ALA A 144 2.55 5.26 27.91
N GLU A 145 3.27 6.25 27.39
CA GLU A 145 3.07 7.68 27.71
C GLU A 145 1.77 8.24 27.08
N ALA A 146 1.42 7.79 25.87
CA ALA A 146 0.15 8.15 25.22
C ALA A 146 -1.08 7.52 25.91
N LEU A 147 -0.97 6.29 26.43
CA LEU A 147 -2.02 5.66 27.23
C LEU A 147 -2.16 6.31 28.62
N ALA A 148 -1.06 6.77 29.22
CA ALA A 148 -1.07 7.51 30.48
C ALA A 148 -1.74 8.88 30.34
N SER A 149 -1.40 9.64 29.28
CA SER A 149 -2.02 10.95 28.98
C SER A 149 -3.48 10.84 28.50
N GLY A 150 -3.86 9.73 27.86
CA GLY A 150 -5.26 9.44 27.52
C GLY A 150 -6.15 9.19 28.74
N GLY A 151 -5.56 8.87 29.90
CA GLY A 151 -6.28 8.68 31.17
C GLY A 151 -6.80 9.98 31.79
N GLU A 152 -6.10 11.11 31.60
CA GLU A 152 -6.55 12.43 32.09
C GLU A 152 -7.84 12.89 31.39
N PHE A 153 -8.01 12.60 30.10
CA PHE A 153 -9.22 12.94 29.35
C PHE A 153 -10.47 12.19 29.83
N LEU A 154 -10.31 10.94 30.30
CA LEU A 154 -11.42 10.17 30.88
C LEU A 154 -11.72 10.57 32.33
N ALA A 155 -10.73 11.10 33.06
CA ALA A 155 -10.92 11.62 34.41
C ALA A 155 -11.65 12.98 34.41
N GLU A 156 -11.44 13.81 33.39
CA GLU A 156 -12.13 15.10 33.24
C GLU A 156 -13.57 14.95 32.70
N ALA A 157 -13.86 13.89 31.94
CA ALA A 157 -15.23 13.57 31.51
C ALA A 157 -16.10 12.95 32.63
N ALA A 158 -15.52 12.68 33.80
CA ALA A 158 -16.19 12.06 34.95
C ALA A 158 -16.46 13.03 36.12
N GLN A 159 -16.15 14.33 35.96
CA GLN A 159 -16.57 15.41 36.87
C GLN A 159 -17.69 16.24 36.25
#